data_AF-A3GFA5-F1
#
_entry.id   AF-A3GFA5-F1
#
_cell.length_a   1.000
_cell.length_b   1.000
_cell.length_c   1.000
_cell.angle_alpha   90.00
_cell.angle_beta   90.00
_cell.angle_gamma   90.00
#
_symmetry.space_group_name_H-M   'P 1'
#
loop_
_entity.id
_entity.type
_entity.pdbx_description
1 polymer ?
#
loop_
_entity_poly.entity_id
_entity_poly.type
_entity_poly.pdbx_seq_one_letter_code
_entity_poly.pdbx_strand_id
1 'polypeptide(L)'
;MDDFEYVELIQRLSIQLETQHFKDSSLNSTLAILSSFNDDIIATDIQFDFVLENQRGMKLFGIPLYSKNSLLPLIDPSTYQSIKGKRLLISADHLNNFPLPDFSWTWSWDSWYVLMCNDVDDQGWVYSNLFFNNYFTDRTWKGKYYLGNFVRRRIWVRMRKKSEISGSDNRKGE
;
A
#
# COMPACT_ATOMS: atom_id res chain seq x y z
N MET A 1 23.79 -5.11 9.02
CA MET A 1 22.90 -3.92 9.06
C MET A 1 22.22 -3.86 10.44
N ASP A 2 22.13 -2.69 11.06
CA ASP A 2 21.76 -2.51 12.48
C ASP A 2 20.25 -2.28 12.64
N ASP A 3 19.61 -2.93 13.62
CA ASP A 3 18.15 -2.87 13.84
C ASP A 3 17.63 -1.43 14.04
N PHE A 4 18.51 -0.54 14.50
CA PHE A 4 18.23 0.88 14.68
C PHE A 4 17.87 1.62 13.37
N GLU A 5 18.47 1.25 12.23
CA GLU A 5 18.22 1.90 10.94
C GLU A 5 16.77 1.68 10.47
N TYR A 6 16.24 0.47 10.68
CA TYR A 6 14.84 0.15 10.33
C TYR A 6 13.85 0.99 11.12
N VAL A 7 14.09 1.11 12.44
CA VAL A 7 13.23 1.85 13.35
C VAL A 7 13.22 3.33 12.97
N GLU A 8 14.37 3.90 12.62
CA GLU A 8 14.48 5.29 12.20
C GLU A 8 13.69 5.56 10.91
N LEU A 9 13.80 4.69 9.91
CA LEU A 9 13.05 4.85 8.65
C LEU A 9 11.54 4.75 8.85
N ILE A 10 11.08 3.79 9.68
CA ILE A 10 9.65 3.64 10.01
C ILE A 10 9.15 4.88 10.76
N GLN A 11 9.90 5.37 11.75
CA GLN A 11 9.56 6.58 12.49
C GLN A 11 9.49 7.80 11.57
N ARG A 12 10.47 7.95 10.66
CA ARG A 12 10.51 9.07 9.71
C ARG A 12 9.31 9.06 8.77
N LEU A 13 8.93 7.89 8.25
CA LEU A 13 7.71 7.74 7.44
C LEU A 13 6.45 8.09 8.24
N SER A 14 6.33 7.59 9.47
CA SER A 14 5.20 7.91 10.37
C SER A 14 5.06 9.42 10.59
N ILE A 15 6.17 10.09 10.93
CA ILE A 15 6.19 11.54 11.17
C ILE A 15 5.78 12.32 9.92
N GLN A 16 6.24 11.92 8.73
CA GLN A 16 5.84 12.58 7.48
C GLN A 16 4.34 12.43 7.20
N LEU A 17 3.80 11.22 7.40
CA LEU A 17 2.37 10.94 7.23
C LEU A 17 1.52 11.72 8.24
N GLU A 18 1.90 11.73 9.51
CA GLU A 18 1.20 12.48 10.58
C GLU A 18 1.25 13.99 10.33
N THR A 19 2.41 14.53 9.97
CA THR A 19 2.58 15.96 9.70
C THR A 19 1.70 16.40 8.54
N GLN A 20 1.60 15.57 7.49
CA GLN A 20 0.75 15.88 6.36
C GLN A 20 -0.73 15.72 6.71
N HIS A 21 -1.11 14.71 7.50
CA HIS A 21 -2.50 14.53 7.93
C HIS A 21 -3.10 15.80 8.53
N PHE A 22 -2.32 16.53 9.34
CA PHE A 22 -2.75 17.80 9.92
C PHE A 22 -2.96 18.92 8.89
N LYS A 23 -2.30 18.85 7.73
CA LYS A 23 -2.41 19.84 6.64
C LYS A 23 -3.47 19.46 5.62
N ASP A 24 -3.44 18.21 5.17
CA ASP A 24 -4.35 17.62 4.20
C ASP A 24 -4.45 16.11 4.44
N SER A 25 -5.65 15.64 4.78
CA SER A 25 -5.95 14.22 5.03
C SER A 25 -6.37 13.47 3.77
N SER A 26 -6.19 14.06 2.59
CA SER A 26 -6.56 13.46 1.31
C SER A 26 -5.75 12.20 0.99
N LEU A 27 -6.37 11.25 0.28
CA LEU A 27 -5.70 10.02 -0.11
C LEU A 27 -4.53 10.31 -1.05
N ASN A 28 -4.67 11.23 -2.01
CA ASN A 28 -3.62 11.56 -2.96
C ASN A 28 -2.40 12.19 -2.29
N SER A 29 -2.58 13.03 -1.27
CA SER A 29 -1.45 13.58 -0.51
C SER A 29 -0.65 12.47 0.18
N THR A 30 -1.34 11.46 0.71
CA THR A 30 -0.72 10.27 1.30
C THR A 30 0.05 9.48 0.24
N LEU A 31 -0.58 9.18 -0.89
CA LEU A 31 0.07 8.45 -1.99
C LEU A 31 1.31 9.20 -2.51
N ALA A 32 1.26 10.54 -2.56
CA ALA A 32 2.40 11.37 -2.95
C ALA A 32 3.57 11.23 -1.96
N ILE A 33 3.29 11.23 -0.65
CA ILE A 33 4.31 11.02 0.40
C ILE A 33 4.90 9.62 0.32
N LEU A 34 4.07 8.59 0.17
CA LEU A 34 4.57 7.22 0.05
C LEU A 34 5.49 7.05 -1.16
N SER A 35 5.17 7.71 -2.28
CA SER A 35 6.04 7.71 -3.46
C SER A 35 7.33 8.49 -3.20
N SER A 36 7.24 9.72 -2.68
CA SER A 36 8.42 10.56 -2.47
C SER A 36 9.36 9.96 -1.42
N PHE A 37 8.82 9.34 -0.37
CA PHE A 37 9.62 8.72 0.67
C PHE A 37 10.49 7.59 0.12
N ASN A 38 9.95 6.73 -0.76
CA ASN A 38 10.74 5.69 -1.42
C ASN A 38 11.84 6.28 -2.32
N ASP A 39 11.53 7.35 -3.03
CA ASP A 39 12.51 8.07 -3.86
C ASP A 39 13.63 8.67 -2.98
N ASP A 40 13.29 9.19 -1.78
CA ASP A 40 14.26 9.72 -0.81
C ASP A 40 15.18 8.64 -0.22
N ILE A 41 14.71 7.39 -0.10
CA ILE A 41 15.50 6.27 0.43
C ILE A 41 16.11 5.38 -0.66
N ILE A 42 16.08 5.78 -1.93
CA ILE A 42 16.54 4.96 -3.06
C ILE A 42 18.00 4.52 -2.96
N ALA A 43 18.83 5.33 -2.30
CA ALA A 43 20.25 5.03 -2.08
C ALA A 43 20.48 4.00 -0.96
N THR A 44 19.47 3.74 -0.13
CA THR A 44 19.54 2.73 0.93
C THR A 44 19.31 1.33 0.37
N ASP A 45 19.65 0.32 1.17
CA ASP A 45 19.34 -1.07 0.86
C ASP A 45 17.94 -1.46 1.33
N ILE A 46 17.07 -0.49 1.64
CA ILE A 46 15.71 -0.71 2.14
C ILE A 46 14.73 0.00 1.21
N GLN A 47 13.61 -0.65 0.94
CA GLN A 47 12.49 -0.07 0.20
C GLN A 47 11.17 -0.56 0.78
N PHE A 48 10.14 0.28 0.70
CA PHE A 48 8.78 -0.11 1.06
C PHE A 48 7.98 -0.35 -0.21
N ASP A 49 7.31 -1.48 -0.32
CA ASP A 49 6.31 -1.69 -1.35
C ASP A 49 4.94 -1.29 -0.82
N PHE A 50 4.23 -0.49 -1.61
CA PHE A 50 2.88 -0.02 -1.30
C PHE A 50 1.91 -0.52 -2.37
N VAL A 51 0.83 -1.17 -1.93
CA VAL A 51 -0.19 -1.74 -2.81
C VAL A 51 -1.56 -1.24 -2.41
N LEU A 52 -2.29 -0.69 -3.37
CA LEU A 52 -3.70 -0.35 -3.20
C LEU A 52 -4.55 -1.59 -3.45
N GLU A 53 -5.43 -1.92 -2.51
CA GLU A 53 -6.50 -2.90 -2.73
C GLU A 53 -7.84 -2.18 -2.92
N ASN A 54 -8.59 -2.58 -3.94
CA ASN A 54 -9.88 -2.02 -4.33
C ASN A 54 -10.98 -3.08 -4.22
N GLN A 55 -12.15 -2.71 -3.69
CA GLN A 55 -13.34 -3.57 -3.68
C GLN A 55 -14.61 -2.75 -3.92
N ARG A 56 -15.61 -3.40 -4.54
CA ARG A 56 -16.96 -2.84 -4.72
C ARG A 56 -17.97 -3.65 -3.93
N GLY A 57 -19.02 -3.00 -3.46
CA GLY A 57 -20.06 -3.64 -2.66
C GLY A 57 -20.91 -2.64 -1.90
N MET A 58 -21.51 -3.06 -0.80
CA MET A 58 -22.26 -2.17 0.08
C MET A 58 -22.40 -2.79 1.47
N LYS A 59 -22.76 -1.99 2.47
CA LYS A 59 -23.12 -2.50 3.80
C LYS A 59 -24.63 -2.73 3.87
N LEU A 60 -25.04 -3.97 4.12
CA LEU A 60 -26.45 -4.34 4.34
C LEU A 60 -26.63 -4.76 5.79
N PHE A 61 -27.54 -4.10 6.51
CA PHE A 61 -27.82 -4.37 7.93
C PHE A 61 -26.57 -4.41 8.82
N GLY A 62 -25.59 -3.53 8.55
CA GLY A 62 -24.32 -3.48 9.29
C GLY A 62 -23.22 -4.40 8.75
N ILE A 63 -23.55 -5.38 7.90
CA ILE A 63 -22.60 -6.35 7.35
C ILE A 63 -21.95 -5.77 6.08
N PRO A 64 -20.62 -5.59 6.03
CA PRO A 64 -19.92 -5.07 4.85
C PRO A 64 -19.78 -6.15 3.77
N LEU A 65 -20.66 -6.13 2.77
CA LEU A 65 -20.65 -7.06 1.63
C LEU A 65 -19.84 -6.48 0.46
N TYR A 66 -18.54 -6.31 0.68
CA TYR A 66 -17.60 -5.87 -0.35
C TYR A 66 -16.80 -7.05 -0.88
N SER A 67 -16.54 -7.04 -2.18
CA SER A 67 -15.75 -8.07 -2.83
C SER A 67 -14.95 -7.51 -3.99
N LYS A 68 -13.77 -8.08 -4.20
CA LYS A 68 -12.97 -7.88 -5.41
C LYS A 68 -13.68 -8.39 -6.68
N ASN A 69 -14.50 -9.42 -6.54
CA ASN A 69 -15.25 -10.01 -7.66
C ASN A 69 -16.44 -9.15 -8.09
N SER A 70 -16.83 -8.17 -7.27
CA SER A 70 -17.89 -7.21 -7.61
C SER A 70 -17.36 -6.00 -8.38
N LEU A 71 -16.04 -5.89 -8.59
CA LEU A 71 -15.46 -4.82 -9.39
C LEU A 71 -15.98 -4.92 -10.84
N LEU A 72 -16.46 -3.81 -11.37
CA LEU A 72 -16.97 -3.73 -12.73
C LEU A 72 -15.82 -3.71 -13.73
N PRO A 73 -15.74 -4.68 -14.66
CA PRO A 73 -14.73 -4.65 -15.72
C PRO A 73 -14.78 -3.32 -16.49
N LEU A 74 -13.62 -2.79 -16.89
CA LEU A 74 -13.43 -1.54 -17.64
C LEU A 74 -13.68 -0.23 -16.87
N ILE A 75 -14.58 -0.22 -15.90
CA ILE A 75 -14.95 0.99 -15.14
C ILE A 75 -14.11 1.08 -13.86
N ASP A 76 -13.98 -0.04 -13.16
CA ASP A 76 -13.24 -0.08 -11.90
C ASP A 76 -11.74 -0.32 -12.10
N PRO A 77 -10.92 0.20 -11.17
CA PRO A 77 -9.54 -0.25 -11.05
C PRO A 77 -9.46 -1.76 -10.77
N SER A 78 -8.31 -2.36 -11.06
CA SER A 78 -8.04 -3.74 -10.67
C SER A 78 -8.03 -3.92 -9.14
N THR A 79 -8.27 -5.15 -8.68
CA THR A 79 -8.19 -5.53 -7.26
C THR A 79 -6.96 -4.95 -6.60
N TYR A 80 -5.78 -5.17 -7.20
CA TYR A 80 -4.53 -4.60 -6.73
C TYR A 80 -3.93 -3.64 -7.75
N GLN A 81 -3.46 -2.49 -7.26
CA GLN A 81 -2.77 -1.47 -8.06
C GLN A 81 -1.57 -0.92 -7.31
N SER A 82 -0.58 -0.42 -8.05
CA SER A 82 0.46 0.40 -7.44
C SER A 82 -0.15 1.72 -6.96
N ILE A 83 0.56 2.40 -6.05
CA ILE A 83 0.19 3.77 -5.63
C ILE A 83 0.15 4.79 -6.78
N LYS A 84 0.73 4.45 -7.93
CA LYS A 84 0.68 5.25 -9.18
C LYS A 84 -0.49 4.85 -10.11
N GLY A 85 -1.41 4.00 -9.64
CA GLY A 85 -2.60 3.56 -10.37
C GLY A 85 -2.37 2.47 -11.41
N LYS A 86 -1.15 1.91 -11.52
CA LYS A 86 -0.86 0.83 -12.46
C LYS A 86 -1.43 -0.48 -11.94
N ARG A 87 -2.11 -1.24 -12.81
CA ARG A 87 -2.57 -2.61 -12.50
C ARG A 87 -1.39 -3.50 -12.12
N LEU A 88 -1.53 -4.20 -10.99
CA LEU A 88 -0.59 -5.22 -10.56
C LEU A 88 -1.13 -6.60 -10.95
N LEU A 89 -0.28 -7.41 -11.59
CA LEU A 89 -0.59 -8.78 -11.95
C LEU A 89 0.02 -9.70 -10.90
N ILE A 90 -0.77 -10.01 -9.88
CA ILE A 90 -0.34 -10.87 -8.77
C ILE A 90 -0.85 -12.29 -9.02
N SER A 91 0.03 -13.28 -8.90
CA SER A 91 -0.32 -14.68 -9.14
C SER A 91 -1.44 -15.13 -8.20
N ALA A 92 -2.44 -15.81 -8.77
CA ALA A 92 -3.65 -16.25 -8.07
C ALA A 92 -4.42 -15.14 -7.31
N ASP A 93 -4.11 -13.86 -7.58
CA ASP A 93 -4.73 -12.71 -6.92
C ASP A 93 -4.60 -12.75 -5.38
N HIS A 94 -3.48 -13.30 -4.90
CA HIS A 94 -3.08 -13.35 -3.50
C HIS A 94 -1.88 -12.44 -3.26
N LEU A 95 -2.04 -11.41 -2.42
CA LEU A 95 -1.02 -10.39 -2.15
C LEU A 95 0.34 -10.96 -1.69
N ASN A 96 0.34 -12.13 -1.03
CA ASN A 96 1.58 -12.83 -0.64
C ASN A 96 2.44 -13.27 -1.82
N ASN A 97 1.86 -13.40 -3.02
CA ASN A 97 2.57 -13.72 -4.27
C ASN A 97 3.09 -12.48 -4.99
N PHE A 98 3.06 -11.29 -4.36
CA PHE A 98 3.63 -10.08 -4.94
C PHE A 98 5.13 -10.28 -5.18
N PRO A 99 5.64 -10.06 -6.40
CA PRO A 99 7.02 -10.34 -6.75
C PRO A 99 7.98 -9.29 -6.17
N LEU A 100 9.18 -9.72 -5.80
CA LEU A 100 10.30 -8.82 -5.62
C LEU A 100 10.80 -8.33 -6.99
N PRO A 101 11.46 -7.16 -7.09
CA PRO A 101 11.91 -6.66 -8.39
C PRO A 101 12.94 -7.57 -9.08
N ASP A 102 13.83 -8.16 -8.29
CA ASP A 102 14.87 -9.09 -8.74
C ASP A 102 15.40 -9.92 -7.54
N PHE A 103 16.37 -10.80 -7.79
CA PHE A 103 16.95 -11.71 -6.80
C PHE A 103 17.89 -11.03 -5.78
N SER A 104 18.25 -9.76 -6.00
CA SER A 104 19.06 -9.00 -5.04
C SER A 104 18.23 -8.52 -3.86
N TRP A 105 16.91 -8.68 -3.86
CA TRP A 105 16.02 -8.29 -2.76
C TRP A 105 15.52 -9.50 -1.99
N THR A 106 15.21 -9.27 -0.70
CA THR A 106 14.46 -10.18 0.16
C THR A 106 13.43 -9.40 0.96
N TRP A 107 12.33 -10.07 1.34
CA TRP A 107 11.37 -9.47 2.25
C TRP A 107 11.99 -9.32 3.64
N SER A 108 11.98 -8.10 4.18
CA SER A 108 12.40 -7.83 5.54
C SER A 108 11.27 -8.15 6.53
N TRP A 109 10.03 -7.85 6.13
CA TRP A 109 8.84 -8.18 6.90
C TRP A 109 8.19 -9.48 6.42
N ASP A 110 7.79 -10.34 7.36
CA ASP A 110 7.17 -11.64 7.07
C ASP A 110 5.81 -11.52 6.38
N SER A 111 5.08 -10.42 6.63
CA SER A 111 3.72 -10.20 6.15
C SER A 111 3.53 -8.79 5.62
N TRP A 112 2.46 -8.63 4.83
CA TRP A 112 1.92 -7.32 4.50
C TRP A 112 1.17 -6.75 5.70
N TYR A 113 1.33 -5.46 5.93
CA TYR A 113 0.60 -4.72 6.96
C TYR A 113 -0.35 -3.73 6.31
N VAL A 114 -1.47 -3.46 6.99
CA VAL A 114 -2.40 -2.41 6.58
C VAL A 114 -1.88 -1.08 7.10
N LEU A 115 -1.80 -0.08 6.22
CA LEU A 115 -1.38 1.26 6.62
C LEU A 115 -2.55 1.99 7.28
N MET A 116 -2.50 2.11 8.61
CA MET A 116 -3.54 2.72 9.44
C MET A 116 -3.30 4.22 9.65
N CYS A 117 -3.15 4.98 8.56
CA CYS A 117 -2.97 6.43 8.62
C CYS A 117 -4.22 7.19 8.15
N ASN A 118 -4.42 8.40 8.68
CA ASN A 118 -5.52 9.31 8.37
C ASN A 118 -6.91 8.75 8.73
N ASP A 119 -7.94 9.20 8.01
CA ASP A 119 -9.34 8.78 8.18
C ASP A 119 -9.58 7.44 7.48
N VAL A 120 -9.26 6.34 8.17
CA VAL A 120 -9.56 4.95 7.78
C VAL A 120 -10.45 4.29 8.84
N ASP A 121 -11.19 3.25 8.45
CA ASP A 121 -11.91 2.42 9.43
C ASP A 121 -10.97 1.50 10.23
N ASP A 122 -11.55 0.70 11.13
CA ASP A 122 -10.87 -0.27 11.98
C ASP A 122 -10.18 -1.41 11.22
N GLN A 123 -10.42 -1.53 9.92
CA GLN A 123 -9.82 -2.50 9.01
C GLN A 123 -8.96 -1.82 7.93
N GLY A 124 -8.73 -0.51 8.04
CA GLY A 124 -7.91 0.31 7.15
C GLY A 124 -8.57 0.69 5.83
N TRP A 125 -9.89 0.55 5.70
CA TRP A 125 -10.61 0.95 4.50
C TRP A 125 -10.97 2.43 4.53
N VAL A 126 -10.83 3.06 3.37
CA VAL A 126 -11.52 4.29 3.00
C VAL A 126 -12.63 3.98 2.01
N TYR A 127 -13.73 4.73 2.10
CA TYR A 127 -14.94 4.53 1.32
C TYR A 127 -15.21 5.74 0.44
N SER A 128 -15.78 5.50 -0.74
CA SER A 128 -16.33 6.53 -1.62
C SER A 128 -17.66 6.04 -2.20
N ASN A 129 -18.38 6.94 -2.86
CA ASN A 129 -19.73 6.70 -3.41
C ASN A 129 -19.70 5.67 -4.56
N LEU A 130 -20.03 6.07 -5.80
CA LEU A 130 -20.22 5.14 -6.93
C LEU A 130 -18.94 4.84 -7.73
N PHE A 131 -17.90 5.67 -7.61
CA PHE A 131 -16.73 5.64 -8.47
C PHE A 131 -15.43 5.76 -7.68
N PHE A 132 -14.41 5.00 -8.10
CA PHE A 132 -13.06 5.12 -7.56
C PHE A 132 -12.33 6.39 -8.02
N ASN A 133 -12.71 6.92 -9.17
CA ASN A 133 -12.11 8.11 -9.76
C ASN A 133 -13.16 9.21 -9.85
N ASN A 134 -13.33 9.98 -8.78
CA ASN A 134 -14.09 11.20 -8.89
C ASN A 134 -13.14 12.30 -9.35
N TYR A 135 -13.10 12.56 -10.66
CA TYR A 135 -12.31 13.63 -11.30
C TYR A 135 -12.47 15.00 -10.62
N PHE A 136 -13.52 15.19 -9.82
CA PHE A 136 -13.83 16.44 -9.15
C PHE A 136 -13.40 16.53 -7.69
N THR A 137 -13.15 15.43 -6.96
CA THR A 137 -12.78 15.53 -5.52
C THR A 137 -12.15 14.26 -4.91
N ASP A 138 -10.89 14.36 -4.50
CA ASP A 138 -10.22 13.37 -3.63
C ASP A 138 -10.71 13.41 -2.17
N ARG A 139 -11.40 14.50 -1.78
CA ARG A 139 -12.01 14.66 -0.45
C ARG A 139 -13.24 13.77 -0.21
N THR A 140 -13.63 12.95 -1.19
CA THR A 140 -14.77 12.02 -1.09
C THR A 140 -14.43 10.75 -0.33
N TRP A 141 -13.15 10.39 -0.24
CA TRP A 141 -12.72 9.25 0.55
C TRP A 141 -12.86 9.55 2.04
N LYS A 142 -13.55 8.65 2.76
CA LYS A 142 -13.79 8.74 4.22
C LYS A 142 -13.59 7.38 4.86
N GLY A 143 -13.02 7.35 6.06
CA GLY A 143 -12.88 6.13 6.85
C GLY A 143 -14.21 5.67 7.40
N LYS A 144 -15.08 6.61 7.78
CA LYS A 144 -16.46 6.29 8.19
C LYS A 144 -17.33 5.91 6.99
N TYR A 145 -17.98 4.75 7.08
CA TYR A 145 -19.00 4.34 6.12
C TYR A 145 -20.26 5.22 6.19
N TYR A 146 -20.79 5.59 5.03
CA TYR A 146 -22.13 6.18 4.87
C TYR A 146 -22.96 5.38 3.86
N LEU A 147 -24.29 5.44 3.98
CA LEU A 147 -25.18 4.81 2.99
C LEU A 147 -24.86 5.36 1.58
N GLY A 148 -24.74 4.47 0.60
CA GLY A 148 -24.35 4.83 -0.76
C GLY A 148 -22.84 4.81 -1.03
N ASN A 149 -22.01 4.41 -0.06
CA ASN A 149 -20.61 4.08 -0.33
C ASN A 149 -20.53 2.71 -1.01
N PHE A 150 -20.28 2.69 -2.31
CA PHE A 150 -20.24 1.45 -3.09
C PHE A 150 -18.84 0.94 -3.37
N VAL A 151 -17.83 1.78 -3.16
CA VAL A 151 -16.44 1.43 -3.40
C VAL A 151 -15.61 1.67 -2.15
N ARG A 152 -14.61 0.82 -1.93
CA ARG A 152 -13.64 0.98 -0.85
C ARG A 152 -12.23 0.67 -1.31
N ARG A 153 -11.26 1.32 -0.68
CA ARG A 153 -9.84 1.17 -0.95
C ARG A 153 -9.06 1.07 0.35
N ARG A 154 -7.99 0.28 0.38
CA ARG A 154 -7.01 0.27 1.49
C ARG A 154 -5.59 0.21 0.95
N ILE A 155 -4.64 0.60 1.78
CA ILE A 155 -3.21 0.58 1.44
C ILE A 155 -2.54 -0.52 2.25
N TRP A 156 -1.86 -1.41 1.55
CA TRP A 156 -0.94 -2.38 2.11
C TRP A 156 0.49 -1.89 2.00
N VAL A 157 1.29 -2.17 3.01
CA VAL A 157 2.73 -1.87 3.05
C VAL A 157 3.52 -3.11 3.42
N ARG A 158 4.66 -3.31 2.75
CA ARG A 158 5.64 -4.32 3.12
C ARG A 158 7.06 -3.83 2.87
N MET A 159 7.96 -4.08 3.81
CA MET A 159 9.36 -3.69 3.67
C MET A 159 10.18 -4.83 3.06
N ARG A 160 11.05 -4.47 2.12
CA ARG A 160 12.10 -5.32 1.57
C ARG A 160 13.47 -4.69 1.79
N LYS A 161 14.49 -5.54 1.78
CA LYS A 161 15.90 -5.14 1.88
C LYS A 161 16.73 -5.81 0.80
N LYS A 162 17.85 -5.21 0.40
CA LYS A 162 18.82 -5.89 -0.46
C LYS A 162 19.53 -6.98 0.33
N SER A 163 19.65 -8.13 -0.29
CA SER A 163 20.49 -9.22 0.16
C SER A 163 21.93 -8.76 0.09
N GLU A 164 22.65 -8.84 1.22
CA GLU A 164 24.10 -8.76 1.19
C GLU A 164 24.58 -9.94 0.32
N ILE A 165 25.07 -9.65 -0.88
CA ILE A 165 25.68 -10.67 -1.72
C ILE A 165 26.90 -11.15 -0.92
N SER A 166 26.81 -12.34 -0.34
CA SER A 166 27.92 -13.00 0.32
C SER A 166 28.99 -13.31 -0.72
N GLY A 167 29.85 -12.33 -1.00
CA GLY A 167 31.10 -12.50 -1.71
C GLY A 167 32.05 -13.33 -0.86
N SER A 168 31.81 -14.63 -0.79
CA SER A 168 32.74 -15.61 -0.24
C SER A 168 32.62 -16.94 -0.97
N ASP A 169 32.79 -16.94 -2.30
CA ASP A 169 33.34 -18.13 -2.96
C ASP A 169 34.87 -17.94 -3.05
N ASN A 170 35.50 -18.06 -1.89
CA ASN A 170 36.94 -18.21 -1.78
C ASN A 170 37.25 -19.70 -1.94
N ARG A 171 37.05 -20.25 -3.14
CA ARG A 171 37.63 -21.56 -3.53
C ARG A 171 38.95 -21.32 -4.22
N LYS A 172 39.96 -21.00 -3.40
CA LYS A 172 41.32 -21.50 -3.61
C LYS A 172 41.49 -22.76 -2.76
N GLY A 173 42.08 -23.78 -3.37
CA GLY A 173 42.28 -25.12 -2.81
C GLY A 173 41.65 -26.13 -3.75
N GLU A 174 42.39 -27.03 -4.39
CA GLU A 174 43.83 -27.24 -4.55
C GLU A 174 43.97 -28.15 -5.78
#